data_AF-A0A7U9WU64-F1
#
_entry.id   AF-A0A7U9WU64-F1
#
_cell.length_a   1.000
_cell.length_b   1.000
_cell.length_c   1.000
_cell.angle_alpha   90.00
_cell.angle_beta   90.00
_cell.angle_gamma   90.00
#
_symmetry.space_group_name_H-M   'P 1'
#
loop_
_entity.id
_entity.type
_entity.pdbx_description
1 polymer ?
#
loop_
_entity_poly.entity_id
_entity_poly.type
_entity_poly.pdbx_seq_one_letter_code
_entity_poly.pdbx_strand_id
1 'polypeptide(L)'
;MYFSDKLCWQYTKNCSMKEFGANLDRVRKSMQGDKKFLELYGPHYNKIYQMEDLPNGRLSFGEGQEEKYNCLLQKKDSNYLYVFFNGAIGKNIKCKNNFNRWKWANLVDANVLNILDPMYFLYHDLPIGWYWGTSETDFRQEIAALIKNAASALKVPFSNIVLYGSSAGGTAAIYIAHYIPGCTAVALNPQIRPWKHEWHKEFKEIVKIDTEKYDKFHRNNFYWHLDNTDDCKYIILTNCRSRRDYNWQLVPVAQHYDFAVEYGLTRYKNLYSWIFDTGEIGRHSALDYPAVFIAIDNFVRSLKEGVPLKQLNSYVKLINEFWRDHWELTFQIEKQDT
;
A
#
# COMPACT_ATOMS: atom_id res chain seq x y z
N MET A 1 5.30 3.22 20.47
CA MET A 1 5.10 2.58 19.15
C MET A 1 3.78 1.85 19.27
N TYR A 2 2.74 2.26 18.54
CA TYR A 2 1.36 1.83 18.83
C TYR A 2 1.17 0.33 19.05
N PHE A 3 1.76 -0.50 18.19
CA PHE A 3 1.73 -1.96 18.35
C PHE A 3 2.42 -2.43 19.64
N SER A 4 3.58 -1.85 19.99
CA SER A 4 4.27 -2.12 21.25
C SER A 4 3.43 -1.72 22.45
N ASP A 5 2.73 -0.59 22.36
CA ASP A 5 1.89 -0.07 23.45
C ASP A 5 0.69 -1.01 23.69
N LYS A 6 0.16 -1.62 22.61
CA LYS A 6 -0.90 -2.67 22.70
C LYS A 6 -0.40 -3.98 23.29
N LEU A 7 0.86 -4.36 23.04
CA LEU A 7 1.47 -5.57 23.59
C LEU A 7 2.05 -5.39 24.99
N CYS A 8 2.04 -4.18 25.54
CA CYS A 8 2.54 -3.90 26.87
C CYS A 8 1.64 -4.56 27.93
N TRP A 9 2.10 -5.67 28.50
CA TRP A 9 1.46 -6.31 29.63
C TRP A 9 2.47 -6.56 30.75
N GLN A 10 2.10 -6.15 31.96
CA GLN A 10 2.95 -6.29 33.14
C GLN A 10 2.53 -7.52 33.94
N TYR A 11 3.53 -8.31 34.33
CA TYR A 11 3.34 -9.38 35.28
C TYR A 11 2.90 -8.81 36.63
N THR A 12 1.76 -9.27 37.16
CA THR A 12 1.32 -8.95 38.52
C THR A 12 1.57 -10.14 39.44
N LYS A 13 1.67 -9.88 40.76
CA LYS A 13 2.15 -10.84 41.79
C LYS A 13 1.41 -12.20 41.83
N ASN A 14 0.25 -12.31 41.19
CA ASN A 14 -0.60 -13.50 41.15
C ASN A 14 -0.79 -14.11 39.74
N CYS A 15 -0.02 -13.68 38.74
CA CYS A 15 -0.13 -14.21 37.39
C CYS A 15 0.75 -15.46 37.22
N SER A 16 0.23 -16.54 36.63
CA SER A 16 1.03 -17.68 36.19
C SER A 16 1.59 -17.47 34.78
N MET A 17 2.63 -18.21 34.40
CA MET A 17 3.15 -18.22 33.02
C MET A 17 2.04 -18.50 31.98
N LYS A 18 1.12 -19.44 32.30
CA LYS A 18 0.02 -19.82 31.42
C LYS A 18 -0.97 -18.68 31.23
N GLU A 19 -1.30 -17.96 32.30
CA GLU A 19 -2.20 -16.79 32.22
C GLU A 19 -1.55 -15.63 31.47
N PHE A 20 -0.26 -15.39 31.69
CA PHE A 20 0.50 -14.38 30.95
C PHE A 20 0.44 -14.67 29.44
N GLY A 21 0.76 -15.90 29.03
CA GLY A 21 0.70 -16.33 27.62
C GLY A 21 -0.71 -16.19 27.02
N ALA A 22 -1.73 -16.70 27.71
CA ALA A 22 -3.11 -16.62 27.24
C ALA A 22 -3.61 -15.17 27.10
N ASN A 23 -3.15 -14.27 27.97
CA ASN A 23 -3.46 -12.84 27.85
C ASN A 23 -2.81 -12.21 26.61
N LEU A 24 -1.54 -12.51 26.35
CA LEU A 24 -0.87 -12.05 25.12
C LEU A 24 -1.59 -12.56 23.86
N ASP A 25 -2.04 -13.81 23.84
CA ASP A 25 -2.79 -14.35 22.70
C ASP A 25 -4.14 -13.67 22.52
N ARG A 26 -4.83 -13.33 23.63
CA ARG A 26 -6.08 -12.56 23.58
C ARG A 26 -5.85 -11.17 22.99
N VAL A 27 -4.78 -10.49 23.38
CA VAL A 27 -4.39 -9.19 22.82
C VAL A 27 -4.06 -9.30 21.33
N ARG A 28 -3.29 -10.31 20.91
CA ARG A 28 -3.01 -10.56 19.48
C ARG A 28 -4.28 -10.81 18.68
N LYS A 29 -5.23 -11.55 19.25
CA LYS A 29 -6.51 -11.83 18.61
C LYS A 29 -7.38 -10.58 18.47
N SER A 30 -7.39 -9.68 19.46
CA SER A 30 -8.14 -8.42 19.37
C SER A 30 -7.56 -7.43 18.36
N MET A 31 -6.28 -7.57 18.00
CA MET A 31 -5.64 -6.80 16.94
C MET A 31 -5.97 -7.29 15.52
N GLN A 32 -6.72 -8.39 15.37
CA GLN A 32 -7.19 -8.83 14.07
C GLN A 32 -8.45 -8.05 13.66
N GLY A 33 -8.59 -7.73 12.37
CA GLY A 33 -9.80 -7.10 11.85
C GLY A 33 -11.03 -8.01 11.94
N ASP A 34 -12.17 -7.46 12.38
CA ASP A 34 -13.45 -8.15 12.45
C ASP A 34 -14.16 -8.11 11.08
N LYS A 35 -14.52 -9.28 10.53
CA LYS A 35 -15.19 -9.38 9.23
C LYS A 35 -16.53 -8.66 9.21
N LYS A 36 -17.20 -8.52 10.36
CA LYS A 36 -18.44 -7.74 10.48
C LYS A 36 -18.25 -6.28 10.04
N PHE A 37 -17.03 -5.76 10.11
CA PHE A 37 -16.73 -4.41 9.64
C PHE A 37 -16.94 -4.24 8.12
N LEU A 38 -16.78 -5.31 7.34
CA LEU A 38 -17.06 -5.30 5.90
C LEU A 38 -18.56 -5.25 5.59
N GLU A 39 -19.42 -5.53 6.55
CA GLU A 39 -20.88 -5.55 6.41
C GLU A 39 -21.51 -4.22 6.86
N LEU A 40 -20.70 -3.29 7.35
CA LEU A 40 -21.16 -1.98 7.81
C LEU A 40 -21.26 -1.04 6.60
N TYR A 41 -22.39 -1.09 5.91
CA TYR A 41 -22.67 -0.21 4.77
C TYR A 41 -22.99 1.21 5.27
N GLY A 42 -22.21 2.16 4.78
CA GLY A 42 -22.40 3.59 4.99
C GLY A 42 -23.08 4.26 3.79
N PRO A 43 -23.09 5.60 3.78
CA PRO A 43 -23.76 6.39 2.76
C PRO A 43 -23.11 6.28 1.37
N HIS A 44 -23.96 6.48 0.36
CA HIS A 44 -23.56 6.76 -1.02
C HIS A 44 -23.56 8.28 -1.25
N TYR A 45 -22.47 8.80 -1.82
CA TYR A 45 -22.34 10.23 -2.13
C TYR A 45 -22.26 10.45 -3.63
N ASN A 46 -23.05 11.42 -4.13
CA ASN A 46 -23.03 11.77 -5.55
C ASN A 46 -21.68 12.35 -6.00
N LYS A 47 -20.97 13.01 -5.09
CA LYS A 47 -19.69 13.68 -5.38
C LYS A 47 -18.64 13.36 -4.32
N ILE A 48 -17.39 13.18 -4.76
CA ILE A 48 -16.23 12.92 -3.90
C ILE A 48 -15.93 14.04 -2.88
N TYR A 49 -16.54 15.22 -3.03
CA TYR A 49 -16.36 16.37 -2.12
C TYR A 49 -17.43 16.46 -1.03
N GLN A 50 -18.50 15.66 -1.09
CA GLN A 50 -19.62 15.70 -0.14
C GLN A 50 -19.34 14.86 1.11
N MET A 51 -18.25 15.12 1.83
CA MET A 51 -17.80 14.30 2.98
C MET A 51 -17.99 14.98 4.35
N GLU A 52 -19.15 15.57 4.62
CA GLU A 52 -19.37 16.35 5.86
C GLU A 52 -19.36 15.48 7.13
N ASP A 53 -19.87 14.26 7.06
CA ASP A 53 -19.66 13.22 8.06
C ASP A 53 -19.13 11.97 7.37
N LEU A 54 -17.92 11.53 7.73
CA LEU A 54 -17.31 10.30 7.26
C LEU A 54 -17.57 9.19 8.28
N PRO A 55 -18.60 8.35 8.14
CA PRO A 55 -18.84 7.29 9.10
C PRO A 55 -17.79 6.16 8.95
N ASN A 56 -17.66 5.36 10.01
CA ASN A 56 -16.97 4.08 9.89
C ASN A 56 -17.74 3.18 8.92
N GLY A 57 -17.03 2.29 8.22
CA GLY A 57 -17.63 1.30 7.33
C GLY A 57 -17.41 1.58 5.85
N ARG A 58 -18.19 0.91 5.00
CA ARG A 58 -18.13 1.04 3.53
C ARG A 58 -18.73 2.37 3.10
N LEU A 59 -18.07 3.04 2.17
CA LEU A 59 -18.53 4.29 1.56
C LEU A 59 -18.48 4.12 0.05
N SER A 60 -19.50 4.57 -0.67
CA SER A 60 -19.47 4.60 -2.13
C SER A 60 -19.69 6.00 -2.69
N PHE A 61 -19.08 6.27 -3.85
CA PHE A 61 -19.15 7.56 -4.52
C PHE A 61 -19.40 7.38 -6.01
N GLY A 62 -20.32 8.14 -6.59
CA GLY A 62 -20.58 8.19 -8.02
C GLY A 62 -21.95 8.80 -8.32
N GLU A 63 -22.27 9.06 -9.59
CA GLU A 63 -23.50 9.78 -9.92
C GLU A 63 -24.74 8.87 -9.88
N GLY A 64 -25.76 9.28 -9.13
CA GLY A 64 -27.05 8.61 -9.12
C GLY A 64 -27.04 7.29 -8.34
N GLN A 65 -27.04 6.16 -9.06
CA GLN A 65 -26.97 4.81 -8.47
C GLN A 65 -25.66 4.10 -8.84
N GLU A 66 -24.76 4.76 -9.57
CA GLU A 66 -23.50 4.17 -10.03
C GLU A 66 -22.42 4.32 -8.95
N GLU A 67 -21.91 3.19 -8.42
CA GLU A 67 -20.82 3.19 -7.45
C GLU A 67 -19.45 3.19 -8.15
N LYS A 68 -18.98 4.38 -8.53
CA LYS A 68 -17.67 4.53 -9.21
C LYS A 68 -16.50 4.25 -8.27
N TYR A 69 -16.49 4.82 -7.06
CA TYR A 69 -15.45 4.58 -6.05
C TYR A 69 -16.02 3.88 -4.85
N ASN A 70 -15.36 2.81 -4.44
CA ASN A 70 -15.74 2.02 -3.28
C ASN A 70 -14.62 2.04 -2.25
N CYS A 71 -14.97 2.47 -1.04
CA CYS A 71 -14.03 2.70 0.05
C CYS A 71 -14.46 1.95 1.32
N LEU A 72 -13.52 1.77 2.23
CA LEU A 72 -13.76 1.29 3.59
C LEU A 72 -12.98 2.18 4.56
N LEU A 73 -13.67 2.83 5.48
CA LEU A 73 -13.06 3.71 6.47
C LEU A 73 -13.12 3.11 7.88
N GLN A 74 -11.96 3.02 8.53
CA GLN A 74 -11.79 2.70 9.94
C GLN A 74 -11.16 3.90 10.64
N LYS A 75 -12.00 4.71 11.29
CA LYS A 75 -11.63 5.91 12.04
C LYS A 75 -10.99 5.56 13.37
N LYS A 76 -10.02 6.40 13.75
CA LYS A 76 -9.41 6.43 15.08
C LYS A 76 -9.17 7.88 15.48
N ASP A 77 -9.00 8.10 16.77
CA ASP A 77 -8.45 9.36 17.27
C ASP A 77 -6.95 9.39 17.00
N SER A 78 -6.59 9.75 15.78
CA SER A 78 -5.21 9.77 15.31
C SER A 78 -5.04 10.88 14.27
N ASN A 79 -3.87 11.51 14.30
CA ASN A 79 -3.49 12.51 13.31
C ASN A 79 -2.84 11.88 12.05
N TYR A 80 -2.86 10.56 11.88
CA TYR A 80 -2.40 9.87 10.68
C TYR A 80 -3.55 9.28 9.86
N LEU A 81 -3.34 9.17 8.55
CA LEU A 81 -4.22 8.48 7.62
C LEU A 81 -3.40 7.52 6.76
N TYR A 82 -3.64 6.22 6.91
CA TYR A 82 -3.15 5.20 5.99
C TYR A 82 -4.20 4.94 4.92
N VAL A 83 -3.79 5.04 3.65
CA VAL A 83 -4.64 4.73 2.50
C VAL A 83 -4.13 3.47 1.82
N PHE A 84 -4.92 2.39 1.84
CA PHE A 84 -4.53 1.12 1.24
C PHE A 84 -5.16 0.92 -0.13
N PHE A 85 -4.32 0.52 -1.09
CA PHE A 85 -4.71 0.19 -2.45
C PHE A 85 -4.59 -1.31 -2.71
N ASN A 86 -5.51 -1.82 -3.52
CA ASN A 86 -5.52 -3.19 -3.99
C ASN A 86 -4.45 -3.43 -5.06
N GLY A 87 -3.87 -4.62 -5.02
CA GLY A 87 -3.13 -5.15 -6.16
C GLY A 87 -4.09 -5.66 -7.24
N ALA A 88 -3.53 -6.30 -8.26
CA ALA A 88 -4.33 -6.93 -9.29
C ALA A 88 -5.25 -8.01 -8.71
N ILE A 89 -6.48 -8.08 -9.21
CA ILE A 89 -7.44 -9.14 -8.86
C ILE A 89 -7.34 -10.36 -9.80
N GLY A 90 -6.59 -10.23 -10.89
CA GLY A 90 -6.51 -11.24 -11.94
C GLY A 90 -7.89 -11.54 -12.52
N LYS A 91 -8.14 -12.79 -12.89
CA LYS A 91 -9.46 -13.22 -13.41
C LYS A 91 -10.45 -13.60 -12.30
N ASN A 92 -10.15 -13.26 -11.04
CA ASN A 92 -10.97 -13.65 -9.90
C ASN A 92 -11.97 -12.55 -9.53
N ILE A 93 -13.19 -12.67 -10.04
CA ILE A 93 -14.26 -11.71 -9.77
C ILE A 93 -14.61 -11.56 -8.28
N LYS A 94 -14.42 -12.60 -7.48
CA LYS A 94 -14.70 -12.55 -6.03
C LYS A 94 -13.79 -11.53 -5.31
N CYS A 95 -12.66 -11.17 -5.92
CA CYS A 95 -11.74 -10.18 -5.37
C CYS A 95 -12.15 -8.73 -5.65
N LYS A 96 -13.14 -8.46 -6.52
CA LYS A 96 -13.56 -7.09 -6.85
C LYS A 96 -13.99 -6.25 -5.66
N ASN A 97 -14.62 -6.88 -4.65
CA ASN A 97 -15.15 -6.21 -3.47
C ASN A 97 -14.33 -6.44 -2.19
N ASN A 98 -13.13 -7.03 -2.33
CA ASN A 98 -12.24 -7.34 -1.22
C ASN A 98 -11.18 -6.27 -1.07
N PHE A 99 -11.20 -5.52 0.02
CA PHE A 99 -10.15 -4.58 0.33
C PHE A 99 -8.86 -5.32 0.72
N ASN A 100 -7.70 -4.90 0.22
CA ASN A 100 -6.42 -5.41 0.71
C ASN A 100 -6.06 -4.74 2.04
N ARG A 101 -5.46 -5.50 2.96
CA ARG A 101 -4.88 -5.00 4.23
C ARG A 101 -5.86 -4.30 5.20
N TRP A 102 -7.17 -4.32 4.96
CA TRP A 102 -8.14 -3.68 5.86
C TRP A 102 -8.05 -4.20 7.30
N LYS A 103 -7.68 -5.47 7.50
CA LYS A 103 -7.49 -6.08 8.82
C LYS A 103 -6.34 -5.48 9.63
N TRP A 104 -5.45 -4.72 8.98
CA TRP A 104 -4.26 -4.16 9.63
C TRP A 104 -4.53 -2.82 10.29
N ALA A 105 -5.75 -2.28 10.18
CA ALA A 105 -6.11 -1.05 10.86
C ALA A 105 -5.82 -1.11 12.36
N ASN A 106 -6.02 -2.25 13.02
CA ASN A 106 -5.74 -2.42 14.45
C ASN A 106 -4.25 -2.59 14.79
N LEU A 107 -3.35 -2.58 13.81
CA LEU A 107 -1.89 -2.68 14.00
C LEU A 107 -1.18 -1.32 14.00
N VAL A 108 -1.87 -0.25 13.60
CA VAL A 108 -1.31 1.09 13.44
C VAL A 108 -2.13 2.15 14.17
N ASP A 109 -1.46 3.19 14.69
CA ASP A 109 -2.14 4.40 15.17
C ASP A 109 -2.39 5.34 13.99
N ALA A 110 -3.49 5.08 13.27
CA ALA A 110 -3.94 5.87 12.14
C ALA A 110 -5.42 5.60 11.86
N ASN A 111 -6.08 6.59 11.25
CA ASN A 111 -7.25 6.32 10.43
C ASN A 111 -6.84 5.44 9.24
N VAL A 112 -7.69 4.51 8.84
CA VAL A 112 -7.42 3.63 7.70
C VAL A 112 -8.52 3.74 6.67
N LEU A 113 -8.15 4.14 5.45
CA LEU A 113 -9.01 4.22 4.28
C LEU A 113 -8.55 3.20 3.25
N ASN A 114 -9.34 2.18 2.96
CA ASN A 114 -9.07 1.28 1.83
C ASN A 114 -9.86 1.75 0.62
N ILE A 115 -9.26 1.72 -0.57
CA ILE A 115 -9.91 2.15 -1.82
C ILE A 115 -9.76 1.05 -2.88
N LEU A 116 -10.87 0.56 -3.42
CA LEU A 116 -10.87 -0.40 -4.53
C LEU A 116 -10.51 0.30 -5.84
N ASP A 117 -9.91 -0.43 -6.78
CA ASP A 117 -9.59 0.09 -8.10
C ASP A 117 -10.89 0.32 -8.91
N PRO A 118 -11.25 1.58 -9.24
CA PRO A 118 -12.48 1.90 -9.95
C PRO A 118 -12.55 1.24 -11.34
N MET A 119 -11.40 0.88 -11.90
CA MET A 119 -11.32 0.25 -13.21
C MET A 119 -12.08 -1.07 -13.28
N TYR A 120 -12.25 -1.79 -12.16
CA TYR A 120 -12.96 -3.07 -12.13
C TYR A 120 -14.48 -2.96 -12.20
N PHE A 121 -15.01 -1.77 -11.91
CA PHE A 121 -16.43 -1.46 -12.04
C PHE A 121 -16.73 -0.94 -13.45
N LEU A 122 -15.78 -0.23 -14.06
CA LEU A 122 -15.86 0.25 -15.44
C LEU A 122 -15.59 -0.87 -16.46
N TYR A 123 -14.63 -1.75 -16.19
CA TYR A 123 -14.21 -2.82 -17.08
C TYR A 123 -14.25 -4.16 -16.38
N HIS A 124 -15.36 -4.88 -16.59
CA HIS A 124 -15.68 -6.06 -15.80
C HIS A 124 -14.63 -7.19 -15.90
N ASP A 125 -14.02 -7.39 -17.06
CA ASP A 125 -13.08 -8.51 -17.29
C ASP A 125 -11.61 -8.10 -17.16
N LEU A 126 -11.36 -6.90 -16.62
CA LEU A 126 -10.02 -6.35 -16.49
C LEU A 126 -9.26 -7.03 -15.35
N PRO A 127 -8.10 -7.68 -15.60
CA PRO A 127 -7.34 -8.35 -14.54
C PRO A 127 -6.57 -7.38 -13.64
N ILE A 128 -6.18 -6.24 -14.18
CA ILE A 128 -5.37 -5.22 -13.51
C ILE A 128 -5.77 -3.83 -14.02
N GLY A 129 -6.07 -2.91 -13.11
CA GLY A 129 -6.52 -1.57 -13.47
C GLY A 129 -5.50 -0.46 -13.28
N TRP A 130 -4.55 -0.62 -12.35
CA TRP A 130 -3.62 0.44 -11.93
C TRP A 130 -4.31 1.76 -11.57
N TYR A 131 -5.60 1.73 -11.25
CA TYR A 131 -6.40 2.92 -10.97
C TYR A 131 -6.37 3.92 -12.14
N TRP A 132 -6.27 3.42 -13.39
CA TRP A 132 -5.81 4.22 -14.52
C TRP A 132 -6.74 5.36 -14.94
N GLY A 133 -8.04 5.07 -14.99
CA GLY A 133 -9.06 5.90 -15.62
C GLY A 133 -9.17 5.69 -17.15
N THR A 134 -9.68 6.70 -17.84
CA THR A 134 -10.04 6.67 -19.26
C THR A 134 -9.06 7.50 -20.10
N SER A 135 -9.31 7.70 -21.39
CA SER A 135 -8.52 8.65 -22.19
C SER A 135 -8.66 10.09 -21.71
N GLU A 136 -9.78 10.41 -21.06
CA GLU A 136 -10.16 11.77 -20.65
C GLU A 136 -10.01 12.03 -19.16
N THR A 137 -9.87 10.99 -18.34
CA THR A 137 -9.87 11.13 -16.89
C THR A 137 -8.77 10.27 -16.28
N ASP A 138 -7.97 10.86 -15.39
CA ASP A 138 -7.09 10.10 -14.51
C ASP A 138 -7.78 9.85 -13.17
N PHE A 139 -8.17 8.60 -12.93
CA PHE A 139 -8.84 8.22 -11.68
C PHE A 139 -7.94 8.40 -10.46
N ARG A 140 -6.61 8.40 -10.62
CA ARG A 140 -5.67 8.70 -9.52
C ARG A 140 -5.78 10.14 -9.04
N GLN A 141 -6.01 11.08 -9.95
CA GLN A 141 -6.24 12.48 -9.60
C GLN A 141 -7.56 12.66 -8.83
N GLU A 142 -8.62 11.99 -9.27
CA GLU A 142 -9.92 11.99 -8.58
C GLU A 142 -9.82 11.33 -7.20
N ILE A 143 -9.11 10.21 -7.09
CA ILE A 143 -8.85 9.53 -5.81
C ILE A 143 -7.99 10.40 -4.89
N ALA A 144 -7.01 11.13 -5.41
CA ALA A 144 -6.25 12.08 -4.60
C ALA A 144 -7.15 13.18 -4.02
N ALA A 145 -8.12 13.68 -4.80
CA ALA A 145 -9.13 14.61 -4.28
C ALA A 145 -9.99 13.97 -3.19
N LEU A 146 -10.45 12.73 -3.38
CA LEU A 146 -11.18 11.95 -2.37
C LEU A 146 -10.36 11.83 -1.07
N ILE A 147 -9.08 11.45 -1.16
CA ILE A 147 -8.20 11.30 0.00
C ILE A 147 -7.98 12.65 0.71
N LYS A 148 -7.79 13.74 -0.03
CA LYS A 148 -7.63 15.09 0.57
C LYS A 148 -8.87 15.53 1.33
N ASN A 149 -10.06 15.27 0.78
CA ASN A 149 -11.32 15.55 1.46
C ASN A 149 -11.46 14.71 2.73
N ALA A 150 -11.11 13.42 2.65
CA ALA A 150 -11.16 12.56 3.81
C ALA A 150 -10.18 12.98 4.91
N ALA A 151 -8.96 13.36 4.53
CA ALA A 151 -7.98 13.91 5.46
C ALA A 151 -8.47 15.20 6.11
N SER A 152 -9.12 16.10 5.36
CA SER A 152 -9.73 17.33 5.89
C SER A 152 -10.82 17.02 6.93
N ALA A 153 -11.75 16.14 6.61
CA ALA A 153 -12.84 15.74 7.52
C ALA A 153 -12.30 15.04 8.79
N LEU A 154 -11.22 14.28 8.66
CA LEU A 154 -10.52 13.62 9.78
C LEU A 154 -9.53 14.54 10.51
N LYS A 155 -9.35 15.79 10.05
CA LYS A 155 -8.37 16.75 10.58
C LYS A 155 -6.92 16.22 10.56
N VAL A 156 -6.59 15.42 9.54
CA VAL A 156 -5.27 14.87 9.29
C VAL A 156 -4.49 15.77 8.33
N PRO A 157 -3.31 16.29 8.70
CA PRO A 157 -2.49 17.04 7.76
C PRO A 157 -1.94 16.13 6.65
N PHE A 158 -1.78 16.66 5.44
CA PHE A 158 -1.35 15.86 4.27
C PHE A 158 0.01 15.17 4.46
N SER A 159 0.91 15.79 5.22
CA SER A 159 2.21 15.19 5.57
C SER A 159 2.12 13.99 6.52
N ASN A 160 0.94 13.70 7.08
CA ASN A 160 0.64 12.51 7.87
C ASN A 160 -0.17 11.47 7.06
N ILE A 161 -0.33 11.67 5.75
CA ILE A 161 -0.94 10.69 4.85
C ILE A 161 0.12 9.70 4.37
N VAL A 162 -0.16 8.42 4.53
CA VAL A 162 0.66 7.31 4.02
C VAL A 162 -0.16 6.53 3.00
N LEU A 163 0.22 6.61 1.73
CA LEU A 163 -0.34 5.85 0.62
C LEU A 163 0.37 4.51 0.55
N TYR A 164 -0.35 3.39 0.63
CA TYR A 164 0.26 2.07 0.79
C TYR A 164 -0.34 1.05 -0.17
N GLY A 165 0.52 0.35 -0.91
CA GLY A 165 0.05 -0.72 -1.77
C GLY A 165 1.15 -1.63 -2.26
N SER A 166 0.74 -2.77 -2.82
CA SER A 166 1.63 -3.72 -3.49
C SER A 166 1.21 -3.92 -4.93
N SER A 167 2.15 -4.24 -5.81
CA SER A 167 1.86 -4.50 -7.23
C SER A 167 1.12 -3.30 -7.84
N ALA A 168 -0.05 -3.52 -8.45
CA ALA A 168 -0.89 -2.47 -9.03
C ALA A 168 -1.27 -1.36 -8.03
N GLY A 169 -1.45 -1.72 -6.75
CA GLY A 169 -1.75 -0.76 -5.69
C GLY A 169 -0.52 0.04 -5.26
N GLY A 170 0.68 -0.56 -5.40
CA GLY A 170 1.94 0.17 -5.20
C GLY A 170 2.17 1.19 -6.31
N THR A 171 1.85 0.83 -7.55
CA THR A 171 1.76 1.77 -8.68
C THR A 171 0.79 2.90 -8.34
N ALA A 172 -0.44 2.59 -7.92
CA ALA A 172 -1.42 3.61 -7.53
C ALA A 172 -0.88 4.56 -6.44
N ALA A 173 -0.28 4.03 -5.37
CA ALA A 173 0.30 4.83 -4.30
C ALA A 173 1.34 5.82 -4.81
N ILE A 174 2.24 5.40 -5.71
CA ILE A 174 3.26 6.26 -6.31
C ILE A 174 2.62 7.40 -7.10
N TYR A 175 1.72 7.09 -8.03
CA TYR A 175 1.19 8.11 -8.93
C TYR A 175 0.16 9.03 -8.23
N ILE A 176 -0.57 8.53 -7.23
CA ILE A 176 -1.50 9.35 -6.43
C ILE A 176 -0.73 10.36 -5.55
N ALA A 177 0.45 9.98 -5.05
CA ALA A 177 1.26 10.85 -4.18
C ALA A 177 1.55 12.22 -4.81
N HIS A 178 1.77 12.27 -6.12
CA HIS A 178 2.01 13.52 -6.85
C HIS A 178 0.93 14.59 -6.62
N TYR A 179 -0.31 14.18 -6.33
CA TYR A 179 -1.45 15.09 -6.14
C TYR A 179 -1.74 15.45 -4.67
N ILE A 180 -0.94 14.95 -3.73
CA ILE A 180 -1.12 15.12 -2.28
C ILE A 180 0.19 15.63 -1.64
N PRO A 181 0.32 16.96 -1.47
CA PRO A 181 1.55 17.57 -1.00
C PRO A 181 2.05 17.01 0.33
N GLY A 182 3.36 16.73 0.41
CA GLY A 182 4.03 16.28 1.62
C GLY A 182 3.76 14.84 2.05
N CYS A 183 2.92 14.08 1.34
CA CYS A 183 2.55 12.72 1.73
C CYS A 183 3.70 11.71 1.55
N THR A 184 3.49 10.47 2.02
CA THR A 184 4.44 9.37 1.83
C THR A 184 3.79 8.24 1.05
N ALA A 185 4.38 7.83 -0.07
CA ALA A 185 3.98 6.63 -0.80
C ALA A 185 4.88 5.44 -0.41
N VAL A 186 4.28 4.34 -0.01
CA VAL A 186 4.92 3.06 0.32
C VAL A 186 4.43 2.02 -0.69
N ALA A 187 5.33 1.58 -1.55
CA ALA A 187 5.01 0.76 -2.70
C ALA A 187 5.85 -0.51 -2.71
N LEU A 188 5.21 -1.67 -2.54
CA LEU A 188 5.87 -2.97 -2.52
C LEU A 188 5.77 -3.65 -3.89
N ASN A 189 6.91 -3.98 -4.49
CA ASN A 189 7.01 -4.55 -5.83
C ASN A 189 6.09 -3.82 -6.84
N PRO A 190 6.14 -2.47 -6.96
CA PRO A 190 5.23 -1.74 -7.84
C PRO A 190 5.57 -1.96 -9.31
N GLN A 191 4.56 -1.86 -10.18
CA GLN A 191 4.82 -1.69 -11.61
C GLN A 191 5.08 -0.22 -11.91
N ILE A 192 6.35 0.17 -11.85
CA ILE A 192 6.84 1.51 -12.26
C ILE A 192 6.67 1.71 -13.76
N ARG A 193 6.83 0.62 -14.52
CA ARG A 193 6.69 0.51 -15.97
C ARG A 193 5.55 -0.46 -16.28
N PRO A 194 4.28 -0.02 -16.25
CA PRO A 194 3.11 -0.88 -16.42
C PRO A 194 3.12 -1.72 -17.71
N TRP A 195 3.73 -1.21 -18.79
CA TRP A 195 3.83 -1.93 -20.06
C TRP A 195 4.75 -3.16 -20.03
N LYS A 196 5.58 -3.32 -18.99
CA LYS A 196 6.37 -4.53 -18.77
C LYS A 196 5.61 -5.63 -18.03
N HIS A 197 4.39 -5.36 -17.58
CA HIS A 197 3.55 -6.34 -16.92
C HIS A 197 2.90 -7.29 -17.94
N GLU A 198 2.70 -8.57 -17.56
CA GLU A 198 2.17 -9.59 -18.47
C GLU A 198 0.75 -9.28 -18.97
N TRP A 199 -0.09 -8.66 -18.14
CA TRP A 199 -1.43 -8.20 -18.51
C TRP A 199 -1.50 -6.85 -19.23
N HIS A 200 -0.38 -6.28 -19.67
CA HIS A 200 -0.40 -5.05 -20.45
C HIS A 200 -1.21 -5.20 -21.75
N LYS A 201 -1.08 -6.34 -22.44
CA LYS A 201 -1.79 -6.58 -23.70
C LYS A 201 -3.30 -6.60 -23.49
N GLU A 202 -3.78 -7.33 -22.49
CA GLU A 202 -5.19 -7.40 -22.13
C GLU A 202 -5.73 -6.05 -21.66
N PHE A 203 -4.94 -5.30 -20.87
CA PHE A 203 -5.30 -3.94 -20.49
C PHE A 203 -5.52 -3.06 -21.73
N LYS A 204 -4.57 -3.09 -22.68
CA LYS A 204 -4.67 -2.32 -23.92
C LYS A 204 -5.88 -2.73 -24.76
N GLU A 205 -6.17 -4.03 -24.83
CA GLU A 205 -7.32 -4.54 -25.59
C GLU A 205 -8.67 -4.15 -24.95
N ILE A 206 -8.77 -4.12 -23.63
CA ILE A 206 -10.01 -3.81 -22.91
C ILE A 206 -10.22 -2.29 -22.78
N VAL A 207 -9.22 -1.58 -22.25
CA VAL A 207 -9.28 -0.16 -21.91
C VAL A 207 -9.03 0.73 -23.14
N LYS A 208 -8.48 0.15 -24.22
CA LYS A 208 -8.08 0.87 -25.45
C LYS A 208 -7.00 1.93 -25.22
N ILE A 209 -6.19 1.76 -24.17
CA ILE A 209 -5.03 2.61 -23.85
C ILE A 209 -3.76 1.78 -23.85
N ASP A 210 -2.75 2.24 -24.61
CA ASP A 210 -1.43 1.62 -24.65
C ASP A 210 -0.51 2.25 -23.59
N THR A 211 -0.24 1.52 -22.51
CA THR A 211 0.60 2.03 -21.41
C THR A 211 2.08 2.20 -21.75
N GLU A 212 2.55 1.79 -22.94
CA GLU A 212 3.90 2.07 -23.43
C GLU A 212 3.99 3.42 -24.17
N LYS A 213 2.86 3.95 -24.65
CA LYS A 213 2.82 5.20 -25.43
C LYS A 213 2.77 6.42 -24.52
N TYR A 214 3.02 7.58 -25.12
CA TYR A 214 2.85 8.86 -24.42
C TYR A 214 1.45 8.96 -23.81
N ASP A 215 1.40 9.40 -22.56
CA ASP A 215 0.17 9.62 -21.82
C ASP A 215 0.12 11.07 -21.31
N LYS A 216 -0.94 11.80 -21.67
CA LYS A 216 -1.09 13.23 -21.35
C LYS A 216 -1.14 13.55 -19.85
N PHE A 217 -1.40 12.54 -19.02
CA PHE A 217 -1.46 12.65 -17.58
C PHE A 217 -0.19 12.06 -16.91
N HIS A 218 0.82 11.66 -17.70
CA HIS A 218 2.05 11.05 -17.21
C HIS A 218 1.83 9.77 -16.38
N ARG A 219 0.75 9.03 -16.69
CA ARG A 219 0.26 7.86 -15.92
C ARG A 219 1.17 6.64 -15.98
N ASN A 220 2.16 6.67 -16.88
CA ASN A 220 3.18 5.66 -17.10
C ASN A 220 4.60 6.21 -16.95
N ASN A 221 4.77 7.45 -16.49
CA ASN A 221 6.07 8.10 -16.48
C ASN A 221 6.53 8.43 -15.07
N PHE A 222 7.00 7.42 -14.34
CA PHE A 222 7.54 7.62 -12.99
C PHE A 222 8.70 8.60 -12.94
N TYR A 223 9.51 8.70 -14.01
CA TYR A 223 10.60 9.67 -14.08
C TYR A 223 10.08 11.10 -13.93
N TRP A 224 9.05 11.43 -14.71
CA TRP A 224 8.39 12.73 -14.64
C TRP A 224 7.85 13.01 -13.23
N HIS A 225 7.22 12.03 -12.57
CA HIS A 225 6.71 12.23 -11.19
C HIS A 225 7.84 12.46 -10.19
N LEU A 226 8.95 11.71 -10.29
CA LEU A 226 10.09 11.89 -9.39
C LEU A 226 10.79 13.24 -9.60
N ASP A 227 10.83 13.75 -10.83
CA ASP A 227 11.45 15.03 -11.15
C ASP A 227 10.53 16.25 -10.89
N ASN A 228 9.23 16.05 -10.77
CA ASN A 228 8.25 17.13 -10.57
C ASN A 228 7.54 17.07 -9.21
N THR A 229 7.99 16.22 -8.28
CA THR A 229 7.41 16.08 -6.93
C THR A 229 8.54 16.01 -5.90
N ASP A 230 8.88 17.12 -5.27
CA ASP A 230 9.99 17.17 -4.31
C ASP A 230 9.56 17.00 -2.84
N ASP A 231 8.29 17.25 -2.54
CA ASP A 231 7.76 17.32 -1.18
C ASP A 231 7.24 15.98 -0.66
N CYS A 232 6.87 15.06 -1.56
CA CYS A 232 6.44 13.71 -1.23
C CYS A 232 7.64 12.78 -1.02
N LYS A 233 7.46 11.69 -0.26
CA LYS A 233 8.48 10.63 -0.12
C LYS A 233 8.01 9.37 -0.83
N TYR A 234 8.83 8.83 -1.74
CA TYR A 234 8.58 7.53 -2.37
C TYR A 234 9.42 6.46 -1.68
N ILE A 235 8.78 5.51 -1.01
CA ILE A 235 9.43 4.35 -0.40
C ILE A 235 9.07 3.14 -1.25
N ILE A 236 10.02 2.71 -2.10
CA ILE A 236 9.84 1.60 -3.02
C ILE A 236 10.55 0.38 -2.45
N LEU A 237 9.77 -0.60 -1.98
CA LEU A 237 10.27 -1.88 -1.50
C LEU A 237 10.32 -2.85 -2.67
N THR A 238 11.46 -3.49 -2.91
CA THR A 238 11.63 -4.42 -4.05
C THR A 238 12.31 -5.71 -3.62
N ASN A 239 11.68 -6.83 -3.96
CA ASN A 239 12.28 -8.16 -3.79
C ASN A 239 13.40 -8.37 -4.83
N CYS A 240 14.65 -8.49 -4.38
CA CYS A 240 15.78 -8.72 -5.27
C CYS A 240 15.78 -10.10 -5.96
N ARG A 241 14.98 -11.06 -5.47
CA ARG A 241 14.83 -12.39 -6.06
C ARG A 241 13.79 -12.45 -7.18
N SER A 242 12.95 -11.43 -7.31
CA SER A 242 11.99 -11.34 -8.42
C SER A 242 12.61 -10.59 -9.59
N ARG A 243 12.96 -11.32 -10.65
CA ARG A 243 13.45 -10.70 -11.90
C ARG A 243 12.46 -9.67 -12.46
N ARG A 244 11.16 -9.93 -12.30
CA ARG A 244 10.09 -9.06 -12.78
C ARG A 244 10.08 -7.73 -12.02
N ASP A 245 10.28 -7.75 -10.71
CA ASP A 245 10.21 -6.55 -9.88
C ASP A 245 11.57 -5.82 -9.88
N TYR A 246 12.66 -6.55 -9.71
CA TYR A 246 13.99 -5.97 -9.65
C TYR A 246 14.48 -5.49 -11.03
N ASN A 247 14.65 -6.40 -12.00
CA ASN A 247 15.29 -6.06 -13.28
C ASN A 247 14.38 -5.26 -14.21
N TRP A 248 13.07 -5.49 -14.20
CA TRP A 248 12.18 -4.82 -15.17
C TRP A 248 11.60 -3.51 -14.66
N GLN A 249 11.44 -3.35 -13.34
CA GLN A 249 10.84 -2.15 -12.74
C GLN A 249 11.90 -1.24 -12.14
N LEU A 250 12.66 -1.70 -11.12
CA LEU A 250 13.55 -0.83 -10.35
C LEU A 250 14.88 -0.51 -11.04
N VAL A 251 15.59 -1.52 -11.56
CA VAL A 251 16.93 -1.32 -12.18
C VAL A 251 16.92 -0.25 -13.28
N PRO A 252 15.92 -0.16 -14.19
CA PRO A 252 15.85 0.91 -15.17
C PRO A 252 15.75 2.31 -14.56
N VAL A 253 15.13 2.44 -13.37
CA VAL A 253 15.09 3.72 -12.64
C VAL A 253 16.47 4.10 -12.13
N ALA A 254 17.17 3.14 -11.53
CA ALA A 254 18.53 3.34 -11.04
C ALA A 254 19.49 3.71 -12.18
N GLN A 255 19.37 3.06 -13.34
CA GLN A 255 20.17 3.34 -14.53
C GLN A 255 19.87 4.73 -15.12
N HIS A 256 18.60 5.14 -15.14
CA HIS A 256 18.21 6.45 -15.68
C HIS A 256 18.80 7.61 -14.87
N TYR A 257 18.85 7.46 -13.55
CA TYR A 257 19.30 8.51 -12.62
C TYR A 257 20.72 8.30 -12.09
N ASP A 258 21.42 7.27 -12.57
CA ASP A 258 22.78 6.91 -12.16
C ASP A 258 22.99 6.82 -10.64
N PHE A 259 22.08 6.12 -9.94
CA PHE A 259 22.25 5.82 -8.51
C PHE A 259 22.42 4.33 -8.24
N ALA A 260 23.27 4.00 -7.26
CA ALA A 260 23.49 2.62 -6.84
C ALA A 260 22.28 2.07 -6.09
N VAL A 261 21.92 0.82 -6.35
CA VAL A 261 20.90 0.09 -5.58
C VAL A 261 21.60 -0.88 -4.64
N GLU A 262 21.47 -0.68 -3.33
CA GLU A 262 22.08 -1.52 -2.31
C GLU A 262 21.07 -2.42 -1.59
N TYR A 263 21.52 -3.57 -1.08
CA TYR A 263 20.74 -4.36 -0.13
C TYR A 263 20.45 -3.53 1.12
N GLY A 264 19.17 -3.50 1.54
CA GLY A 264 18.69 -2.58 2.55
C GLY A 264 18.20 -1.28 1.92
N LEU A 265 18.66 -0.14 2.42
CA LEU A 265 18.11 1.17 2.08
C LEU A 265 19.09 2.06 1.32
N THR A 266 18.67 2.55 0.15
CA THR A 266 19.35 3.62 -0.61
C THR A 266 18.42 4.80 -0.82
N ARG A 267 18.96 6.03 -0.84
CA ARG A 267 18.19 7.26 -1.10
C ARG A 267 18.72 7.98 -2.34
N TYR A 268 17.81 8.36 -3.23
CA TYR A 268 18.04 9.29 -4.33
C TYR A 268 16.94 10.36 -4.31
N LYS A 269 17.31 11.64 -4.16
CA LYS A 269 16.34 12.75 -3.94
C LYS A 269 15.34 12.40 -2.80
N ASN A 270 14.06 12.27 -3.13
CA ASN A 270 12.95 11.89 -2.27
C ASN A 270 12.48 10.42 -2.48
N LEU A 271 13.19 9.66 -3.31
CA LEU A 271 13.05 8.21 -3.46
C LEU A 271 13.95 7.47 -2.47
N TYR A 272 13.34 6.55 -1.73
CA TYR A 272 13.94 5.60 -0.81
C TYR A 272 13.73 4.20 -1.40
N SER A 273 14.78 3.62 -1.95
CA SER A 273 14.78 2.25 -2.43
C SER A 273 15.11 1.31 -1.27
N TRP A 274 14.17 0.45 -0.91
CA TRP A 274 14.35 -0.60 0.09
C TRP A 274 14.40 -1.95 -0.62
N ILE A 275 15.59 -2.52 -0.74
CA ILE A 275 15.79 -3.86 -1.28
C ILE A 275 15.71 -4.90 -0.17
N PHE A 276 14.82 -5.89 -0.35
CA PHE A 276 14.68 -7.04 0.53
C PHE A 276 14.91 -8.35 -0.25
N ASP A 277 15.28 -9.40 0.47
CA ASP A 277 15.56 -10.74 -0.05
C ASP A 277 14.59 -11.74 0.56
N THR A 278 13.96 -12.58 -0.25
CA THR A 278 13.04 -13.65 0.20
C THR A 278 13.64 -15.05 0.03
N GLY A 279 14.96 -15.16 -0.06
CA GLY A 279 15.70 -16.43 -0.12
C GLY A 279 15.52 -17.15 -1.46
N GLU A 280 15.14 -18.43 -1.42
CA GLU A 280 14.87 -19.24 -2.62
C GLU A 280 13.61 -18.79 -3.37
N ILE A 281 12.73 -18.01 -2.74
CA ILE A 281 11.49 -17.57 -3.35
C ILE A 281 11.75 -16.36 -4.24
N GLY A 282 11.56 -16.51 -5.55
CA GLY A 282 11.62 -15.41 -6.53
C GLY A 282 10.27 -14.87 -6.98
N ARG A 283 9.16 -15.21 -6.30
CA ARG A 283 7.80 -14.86 -6.76
C ARG A 283 7.42 -13.42 -6.39
N HIS A 284 6.74 -12.74 -7.31
CA HIS A 284 6.19 -11.39 -7.13
C HIS A 284 5.27 -11.27 -5.89
N SER A 285 4.55 -12.34 -5.56
CA SER A 285 3.64 -12.41 -4.42
C SER A 285 4.32 -12.60 -3.06
N ALA A 286 5.66 -12.69 -3.01
CA ALA A 286 6.41 -12.70 -1.76
C ALA A 286 6.45 -11.28 -1.14
N LEU A 287 5.32 -10.89 -0.56
CA LEU A 287 5.03 -9.56 -0.05
C LEU A 287 5.13 -9.49 1.48
N ASP A 288 4.69 -8.37 2.03
CA ASP A 288 4.58 -8.09 3.45
C ASP A 288 3.48 -8.91 4.13
N TYR A 289 3.66 -9.08 5.43
CA TYR A 289 2.70 -9.65 6.37
C TYR A 289 2.62 -8.74 7.61
N PRO A 290 1.68 -8.96 8.56
CA PRO A 290 1.43 -8.03 9.66
C PRO A 290 2.67 -7.50 10.40
N ALA A 291 3.66 -8.34 10.70
CA ALA A 291 4.87 -7.89 11.41
C ALA A 291 5.77 -7.01 10.55
N VAL A 292 5.94 -7.33 9.26
CA VAL A 292 6.68 -6.50 8.31
C VAL A 292 5.95 -5.18 8.08
N PHE A 293 4.62 -5.16 8.02
CA PHE A 293 3.85 -3.93 7.95
C PHE A 293 4.11 -3.01 9.15
N ILE A 294 4.10 -3.54 10.37
CA ILE A 294 4.44 -2.78 11.59
C ILE A 294 5.87 -2.21 11.48
N ALA A 295 6.80 -3.01 10.96
CA ALA A 295 8.16 -2.55 10.75
C ALA A 295 8.27 -1.40 9.73
N ILE A 296 7.48 -1.47 8.66
CA ILE A 296 7.39 -0.41 7.65
C ILE A 296 6.74 0.85 8.24
N ASP A 297 5.68 0.74 9.05
CA ASP A 297 5.09 1.90 9.77
C ASP A 297 6.13 2.58 10.67
N ASN A 298 6.91 1.81 11.43
CA ASN A 298 8.01 2.36 12.23
C ASN A 298 9.04 3.09 11.39
N PHE A 299 9.46 2.48 10.27
CA PHE A 299 10.38 3.12 9.34
C PHE A 299 9.84 4.46 8.82
N VAL A 300 8.57 4.49 8.39
CA VAL A 300 7.91 5.72 7.90
C VAL A 300 7.89 6.81 8.97
N ARG A 301 7.53 6.46 10.21
CA ARG A 301 7.48 7.41 11.34
C ARG A 301 8.87 7.92 11.71
N SER A 302 9.85 7.02 11.85
CA SER A 302 11.23 7.40 12.17
C SER A 302 11.87 8.24 11.06
N LEU A 303 11.56 7.96 9.79
CA LEU A 303 12.01 8.77 8.66
C LEU A 303 11.47 10.21 8.75
N LYS A 304 10.22 10.36 9.19
CA LYS A 304 9.59 11.66 9.38
C LYS A 304 10.12 12.41 10.59
N GLU A 305 10.48 11.70 11.65
CA GLU A 305 11.14 12.24 12.84
C GLU A 305 12.60 12.66 12.58
N GLY A 306 13.12 12.42 11.36
CA GLY A 306 14.47 12.81 10.97
C GLY A 306 15.55 11.85 11.48
N VAL A 307 15.20 10.60 11.79
CA VAL A 307 16.18 9.58 12.19
C VAL A 307 17.23 9.41 11.08
N PRO A 308 18.53 9.40 11.40
CA PRO A 308 19.59 9.33 10.40
C PRO A 308 19.45 8.10 9.47
N LEU A 309 19.68 8.31 8.17
CA LEU A 309 19.54 7.26 7.15
C LEU A 309 20.38 6.01 7.46
N LYS A 310 21.56 6.18 8.06
CA LYS A 310 22.42 5.07 8.48
C LYS A 310 21.73 4.17 9.52
N GLN A 311 21.07 4.76 10.51
CA GLN A 311 20.34 4.02 11.54
C GLN A 311 19.10 3.34 10.94
N LEU A 312 18.38 4.03 10.07
CA LEU A 312 17.26 3.44 9.35
C LEU A 312 17.70 2.27 8.46
N ASN A 313 18.85 2.36 7.80
CA ASN A 313 19.40 1.27 6.98
C ASN A 313 19.76 0.04 7.83
N SER A 314 20.37 0.24 9.01
CA SER A 314 20.62 -0.86 9.95
C SER A 314 19.32 -1.54 10.41
N TYR A 315 18.28 -0.74 10.70
CA TYR A 315 16.96 -1.25 11.03
C TYR A 315 16.37 -2.07 9.88
N VAL A 316 16.34 -1.50 8.68
CA VAL A 316 15.85 -2.14 7.45
C VAL A 316 16.54 -3.48 7.19
N LYS A 317 17.86 -3.54 7.30
CA LYS A 317 18.63 -4.78 7.10
C LYS A 317 18.25 -5.86 8.11
N LEU A 318 18.09 -5.49 9.39
CA LEU A 318 17.62 -6.44 10.40
C LEU A 318 16.22 -6.99 10.08
N ILE A 319 15.30 -6.11 9.67
CA ILE A 319 13.94 -6.53 9.27
C ILE A 319 13.99 -7.45 8.04
N ASN A 320 14.88 -7.20 7.09
CA ASN A 320 15.04 -8.07 5.93
C ASN A 320 15.46 -9.49 6.32
N GLU A 321 16.34 -9.67 7.31
CA GLU A 321 16.73 -11.02 7.73
C GLU A 321 15.54 -11.80 8.31
N PHE A 322 14.71 -11.17 9.16
CA PHE A 322 13.48 -11.81 9.64
C PHE A 322 12.48 -12.11 8.51
N TRP A 323 12.41 -11.24 7.51
CA TRP A 323 11.53 -11.43 6.36
C TRP A 323 12.02 -12.56 5.45
N ARG A 324 13.34 -12.68 5.26
CA ARG A 324 14.00 -13.77 4.54
C ARG A 324 13.72 -15.10 5.22
N ASP A 325 13.97 -15.20 6.52
CA ASP A 325 13.72 -16.41 7.30
C ASP A 325 12.26 -16.87 7.21
N HIS A 326 11.31 -15.92 7.32
CA HIS A 326 9.89 -16.22 7.18
C HIS A 326 9.56 -16.88 5.84
N TRP A 327 10.08 -16.34 4.74
CA TRP A 327 9.83 -16.88 3.42
C TRP A 327 10.54 -18.21 3.19
N GLU A 328 11.79 -18.37 3.61
CA GLU A 328 12.50 -19.65 3.49
C GLU A 328 11.78 -20.78 4.24
N LEU A 329 11.32 -20.52 5.46
CA LEU A 329 10.53 -21.49 6.24
C LEU A 329 9.19 -21.81 5.56
N THR A 330 8.51 -20.79 5.05
CA THR A 330 7.23 -20.98 4.34
C THR A 330 7.42 -21.84 3.09
N PHE A 331 8.52 -21.64 2.35
CA PHE A 331 8.84 -22.43 1.18
C PHE A 331 9.15 -23.90 1.50
N GLN A 332 9.86 -24.14 2.60
CA GLN A 332 10.16 -25.50 3.06
C GLN A 332 8.89 -26.26 3.42
N ILE A 333 7.94 -25.59 4.08
CA ILE A 333 6.62 -26.17 4.39
C ILE A 333 5.85 -26.46 3.10
N GLU A 334 5.76 -25.49 2.18
CA GLU A 334 5.10 -25.66 0.88
C GLU A 334 5.68 -26.86 0.08
N LYS A 335 7.00 -27.08 0.13
CA LYS A 335 7.68 -28.22 -0.52
C LYS A 335 7.39 -29.58 0.14
N GLN A 336 7.09 -29.61 1.44
CA GLN A 336 6.78 -30.86 2.15
C GLN A 336 5.34 -31.32 1.91
N ASP A 337 4.45 -30.38 1.61
CA ASP A 337 3.02 -30.63 1.32
C ASP A 337 2.74 -30.96 -0.16
N THR A 338 3.75 -30.89 -1.04
CA THR A 338 3.69 -31.25 -2.47
C THR A 338 4.45 -32.53 -2.76
#